data_AF-A0A179VIP7-F1
#
_entry.id   AF-A0A179VIP7-F1
#
_cell.length_a   1.000
_cell.length_b   1.000
_cell.length_c   1.000
_cell.angle_alpha   90.00
_cell.angle_beta   90.00
_cell.angle_gamma   90.00
#
_symmetry.space_group_name_H-M   'P 1'
#
loop_
_entity.id
_entity.type
_entity.pdbx_description
1 polymer ?
#
loop_
_entity_poly.entity_id
_entity_poly.type
_entity_poly.pdbx_seq_one_letter_code
_entity_poly.pdbx_strand_id
1 'polypeptide(L)'
;MTVRQLFVASAMASACALSFPAAAHADDKTVTYEVVSTTVTTANVQYWDGTEMQPADGVTLPWKVDATVGDISRGAKTPNHAEVKANWSASGDPDAAVTVRIYLNDKVVCQSVTGTGETDCNYATFSTYLDSAPPKS
;
A
#
# COMPACT_ATOMS: atom_id res chain seq x y z
N MET A 1 -67.70 -5.14 -13.98
CA MET A 1 -67.19 -5.94 -12.85
C MET A 1 -66.09 -6.85 -13.40
N THR A 2 -64.81 -6.42 -13.47
CA THR A 2 -63.71 -6.65 -12.48
C THR A 2 -63.56 -8.14 -12.12
N VAL A 3 -62.41 -8.82 -12.08
CA VAL A 3 -60.95 -8.52 -11.98
C VAL A 3 -60.28 -9.93 -11.98
N ARG A 4 -59.05 -10.19 -12.46
CA ARG A 4 -57.80 -10.22 -11.65
C ARG A 4 -56.63 -10.70 -12.53
N GLN A 5 -55.65 -9.83 -12.77
CA GLN A 5 -54.30 -10.22 -13.19
C GLN A 5 -53.52 -10.62 -11.94
N LEU A 6 -52.80 -11.74 -12.00
CA LEU A 6 -51.86 -12.18 -10.96
C LEU A 6 -50.53 -11.46 -11.18
N PHE A 7 -50.21 -10.50 -10.31
CA PHE A 7 -48.87 -9.92 -10.20
C PHE A 7 -48.00 -10.86 -9.36
N VAL A 8 -46.97 -11.43 -9.98
CA VAL A 8 -45.90 -12.13 -9.26
C VAL A 8 -44.93 -11.06 -8.76
N ALA A 9 -44.95 -10.81 -7.45
CA ALA A 9 -44.01 -9.92 -6.80
C ALA A 9 -42.71 -10.69 -6.50
N SER A 10 -41.66 -10.44 -7.28
CA SER A 10 -40.31 -10.93 -6.99
C SER A 10 -39.68 -10.03 -5.93
N ALA A 11 -39.50 -10.55 -4.71
CA ALA A 11 -38.76 -9.85 -3.66
C ALA A 11 -37.26 -9.87 -3.97
N MET A 12 -36.69 -8.73 -4.34
CA MET A 12 -35.24 -8.54 -4.38
C MET A 12 -34.72 -8.40 -2.94
N ALA A 13 -34.11 -9.47 -2.42
CA ALA A 13 -33.36 -9.42 -1.18
C ALA A 13 -32.02 -8.71 -1.46
N SER A 14 -31.95 -7.42 -1.14
CA SER A 14 -30.72 -6.63 -1.22
C SER A 14 -29.82 -7.01 -0.04
N ALA A 15 -28.82 -7.85 -0.28
CA ALA A 15 -27.79 -8.15 0.71
C ALA A 15 -26.83 -6.96 0.81
N CYS A 16 -27.07 -6.06 1.76
CA CYS A 16 -26.08 -5.06 2.15
C CYS A 16 -24.92 -5.80 2.84
N ALA A 17 -23.81 -5.99 2.13
CA ALA A 17 -22.56 -6.40 2.75
C ALA A 17 -22.15 -5.31 3.74
N LEU A 18 -22.24 -5.61 5.04
CA LEU A 18 -21.72 -4.77 6.10
C LEU A 18 -20.19 -4.88 6.05
N SER A 19 -19.53 -3.93 5.39
CA SER A 19 -18.09 -3.75 5.48
C SER A 19 -17.77 -3.23 6.88
N PHE A 20 -17.37 -4.12 7.79
CA PHE A 20 -16.82 -3.70 9.08
C PHE A 20 -15.44 -3.07 8.81
N PRO A 21 -15.17 -1.84 9.27
CA PRO A 21 -13.83 -1.28 9.20
C PRO A 21 -12.88 -2.17 9.99
N ALA A 22 -11.67 -2.40 9.47
CA ALA A 22 -10.63 -3.12 10.18
C ALA A 22 -10.42 -2.48 11.56
N ALA A 23 -10.24 -3.31 12.59
CA ALA A 23 -9.96 -2.83 13.94
C ALA A 23 -8.60 -2.11 13.91
N ALA A 24 -8.61 -0.78 13.99
CA ALA A 24 -7.39 0.01 14.13
C ALA A 24 -6.80 -0.23 15.52
N HIS A 25 -5.56 -0.71 15.59
CA HIS A 25 -4.81 -0.84 16.83
C HIS A 25 -4.15 0.50 17.18
N ALA A 26 -4.02 0.79 18.48
CA ALA A 26 -3.46 2.07 18.95
C ALA A 26 -2.04 2.36 18.45
N ASP A 27 -1.30 1.31 18.12
CA ASP A 27 0.09 1.40 17.68
C ASP A 27 0.22 1.48 16.16
N ASP A 28 -0.88 1.30 15.41
CA ASP A 28 -0.88 1.36 13.96
C ASP A 28 -0.36 2.71 13.46
N LYS A 29 0.48 2.65 12.41
CA LYS A 29 0.95 3.82 11.69
C LYS A 29 0.35 3.84 10.29
N THR A 30 0.01 5.05 9.86
CA THR A 30 -0.29 5.32 8.46
C THR A 30 0.99 5.73 7.75
N VAL A 31 1.26 5.07 6.64
CA VAL A 31 2.26 5.50 5.66
C VAL A 31 1.59 5.99 4.40
N THR A 32 2.20 6.96 3.73
CA THR A 32 1.82 7.33 2.38
C THR A 32 2.85 6.74 1.42
N TYR A 33 2.38 5.93 0.49
CA TYR A 33 3.16 5.51 -0.67
C TYR A 33 2.97 6.53 -1.78
N GLU A 34 4.06 6.92 -2.44
CA GLU A 34 4.03 7.81 -3.60
C GLU A 34 4.88 7.21 -4.72
N VAL A 35 4.35 7.26 -5.94
CA VAL A 35 5.07 6.94 -7.16
C VAL A 35 4.96 8.11 -8.12
N VAL A 36 6.09 8.65 -8.56
CA VAL A 36 6.14 9.80 -9.47
C VAL A 36 7.13 9.60 -10.60
N SER A 37 6.84 10.22 -11.74
CA SER A 37 7.76 10.38 -12.86
C SER A 37 7.40 11.65 -13.61
N THR A 38 8.35 12.22 -14.34
CA THR A 38 8.14 13.35 -15.25
C THR A 38 7.81 12.92 -16.66
N THR A 39 8.13 11.68 -17.03
CA THR A 39 8.05 11.15 -18.41
C THR A 39 7.15 9.92 -18.48
N VAL A 40 7.23 9.03 -17.50
CA VAL A 40 6.37 7.83 -17.40
C VAL A 40 4.99 8.26 -16.90
N THR A 41 3.96 8.02 -17.72
CA THR A 41 2.59 8.40 -17.38
C THR A 41 1.82 7.30 -16.68
N THR A 42 2.24 6.05 -16.82
CA THR A 42 1.53 4.87 -16.31
C THR A 42 2.52 3.84 -15.75
N ALA A 43 2.20 3.25 -14.60
CA ALA A 43 2.98 2.17 -14.00
C ALA A 43 2.05 1.13 -13.35
N ASN A 44 2.55 -0.09 -13.16
CA ASN A 44 1.94 -1.04 -12.25
C ASN A 44 2.61 -0.88 -10.89
N VAL A 45 1.81 -0.73 -9.85
CA VAL A 45 2.29 -0.53 -8.48
C VAL A 45 1.85 -1.71 -7.62
N GLN A 46 2.69 -2.13 -6.70
CA GLN A 46 2.30 -3.01 -5.60
C GLN A 46 2.70 -2.35 -4.29
N TYR A 47 1.84 -2.40 -3.29
CA TYR A 47 2.11 -1.80 -1.98
C TYR A 47 1.64 -2.69 -0.84
N TRP A 48 2.36 -2.67 0.29
CA TRP A 48 1.97 -3.38 1.49
C TRP A 48 0.85 -2.62 2.22
N ASP A 49 -0.32 -3.23 2.39
CA ASP A 49 -1.48 -2.61 3.04
C ASP A 49 -1.55 -2.80 4.57
N GLY A 50 -0.55 -3.48 5.14
CA GLY A 50 -0.53 -3.93 6.53
C GLY A 50 -0.70 -5.44 6.69
N THR A 51 -1.27 -6.10 5.69
CA THR A 51 -1.60 -7.53 5.71
C THR A 51 -1.00 -8.29 4.52
N GLU A 52 -1.05 -7.71 3.32
CA GLU A 52 -0.50 -8.31 2.10
C GLU A 52 -0.06 -7.24 1.08
N MET A 53 0.59 -7.69 0.00
CA MET A 53 0.90 -6.83 -1.14
C MET A 53 -0.35 -6.66 -2.00
N GLN A 54 -0.86 -5.43 -2.09
CA GLN A 54 -1.99 -5.07 -2.93
C GLN A 54 -1.52 -4.61 -4.31
N PRO A 55 -2.10 -5.13 -5.41
CA PRO A 55 -1.81 -4.67 -6.76
C PRO A 55 -2.63 -3.41 -7.10
N ALA A 56 -2.00 -2.49 -7.82
CA ALA A 56 -2.59 -1.32 -8.44
C ALA A 56 -2.04 -1.19 -9.87
N ASP A 57 -2.66 -1.91 -10.79
CA ASP A 57 -2.19 -2.03 -12.17
C ASP A 57 -2.59 -0.83 -13.03
N GLY A 58 -1.69 -0.40 -13.92
CA GLY A 58 -1.96 0.64 -14.90
C GLY A 58 -2.34 2.00 -14.31
N VAL A 59 -1.84 2.35 -13.12
CA VAL A 59 -2.17 3.63 -12.48
C VAL A 59 -1.50 4.80 -13.19
N THR A 60 -2.21 5.92 -13.29
CA THR A 60 -1.65 7.17 -13.80
C THR A 60 -0.71 7.80 -12.77
N LEU A 61 0.47 8.25 -13.21
CA LEU A 61 1.42 8.97 -12.37
C LEU A 61 1.19 10.50 -12.44
N PRO A 62 1.32 11.24 -11.32
CA PRO A 62 1.71 10.76 -9.99
C PRO A 62 0.59 9.98 -9.28
N TRP A 63 0.96 8.91 -8.59
CA TRP A 63 0.06 8.08 -7.81
C TRP A 63 0.41 8.13 -6.31
N LYS A 64 -0.62 8.13 -5.46
CA LYS A 64 -0.50 8.11 -3.99
C LYS A 64 -1.56 7.23 -3.36
N VAL A 65 -1.20 6.55 -2.28
CA VAL A 65 -2.15 5.87 -1.39
C VAL A 65 -1.66 5.91 0.05
N ASP A 66 -2.60 6.00 0.98
CA ASP A 66 -2.33 5.82 2.41
C ASP A 66 -2.64 4.36 2.81
N ALA A 67 -1.76 3.75 3.59
CA ALA A 67 -1.90 2.40 4.10
C ALA A 67 -1.59 2.33 5.59
N THR A 68 -2.26 1.43 6.31
CA THR A 68 -2.07 1.23 7.75
C THR A 68 -1.19 0.00 7.95
N VAL A 69 0.06 0.17 8.41
CA VAL A 69 1.12 -0.86 8.30
C VAL A 69 1.63 -1.39 9.64
N GLY A 70 0.82 -1.29 10.71
CA GLY A 70 1.25 -1.59 12.07
C GLY A 70 2.27 -0.57 12.61
N ASP A 71 2.85 -0.84 13.78
CA ASP A 71 3.85 0.06 14.36
C ASP A 71 5.21 -0.11 13.67
N ILE A 72 5.50 0.73 12.68
CA ILE A 72 6.80 0.77 12.01
C ILE A 72 7.73 1.86 12.58
N SER A 73 7.42 2.40 13.75
CA SER A 73 8.24 3.45 14.38
C SER A 73 9.51 2.88 15.00
N ARG A 74 10.56 3.71 15.13
CA ARG A 74 11.80 3.30 15.80
C ARG A 74 11.49 2.89 17.24
N GLY A 75 11.71 1.62 17.57
CA GLY A 75 11.45 1.04 18.89
C GLY A 75 10.24 0.10 18.93
N ALA A 76 9.57 -0.10 17.79
CA ALA A 76 8.50 -1.09 17.64
C ALA A 76 8.99 -2.49 18.02
N LYS A 77 8.27 -3.14 18.94
CA LYS A 77 8.59 -4.48 19.47
C LYS A 77 8.16 -5.62 18.56
N THR A 78 7.34 -5.32 17.55
CA THR A 78 6.84 -6.29 16.58
C THR A 78 7.51 -6.09 15.23
N PRO A 79 7.76 -7.17 14.47
CA PRO A 79 8.21 -7.05 13.09
C PRO A 79 7.09 -6.41 12.26
N ASN A 80 7.27 -5.15 11.88
CA ASN A 80 6.39 -4.46 10.95
C ASN A 80 7.22 -3.89 9.80
N HIS A 81 6.58 -3.76 8.65
CA HIS A 81 7.22 -3.24 7.45
C HIS A 81 6.23 -2.45 6.59
N ALA A 82 6.77 -1.60 5.75
CA ALA A 82 6.11 -0.89 4.67
C ALA A 82 6.90 -1.15 3.39
N GLU A 83 6.20 -1.41 2.29
CA GLU A 83 6.84 -1.77 1.03
C GLU A 83 6.03 -1.22 -0.14
N VAL A 84 6.73 -0.69 -1.13
CA VAL A 84 6.14 -0.26 -2.41
C VAL A 84 7.06 -0.64 -3.55
N LYS A 85 6.47 -1.14 -4.64
CA LYS A 85 7.13 -1.52 -5.88
C LYS A 85 6.44 -0.84 -7.04
N ALA A 86 7.20 -0.41 -8.03
CA ALA A 86 6.68 0.08 -9.29
C ALA A 86 7.42 -0.57 -10.44
N ASN A 87 6.68 -1.03 -11.45
CA ASN A 87 7.23 -1.46 -12.73
C ASN A 87 6.51 -0.74 -13.88
N TRP A 88 7.23 -0.48 -14.96
CA TRP A 88 6.71 0.22 -16.13
C TRP A 88 7.42 -0.27 -17.39
N SER A 89 6.81 0.01 -18.54
CA SER A 89 7.48 -0.22 -19.82
C SER A 89 8.61 0.81 -19.95
N ALA A 90 9.84 0.37 -19.68
CA ALA A 90 11.03 1.15 -20.02
C ALA A 90 11.17 1.15 -21.55
N SER A 91 10.77 2.25 -22.20
CA SER A 91 10.77 2.40 -23.66
C SER A 91 12.17 2.65 -24.25
N GLY A 92 13.24 2.25 -23.56
CA GLY A 92 14.62 2.59 -23.92
C GLY A 92 14.96 4.08 -23.81
N ASP A 93 14.03 4.88 -23.28
CA ASP A 93 14.25 6.30 -22.99
C ASP A 93 15.09 6.41 -21.69
N PRO A 94 16.32 6.96 -21.75
CA PRO A 94 17.16 7.14 -20.57
C PRO A 94 16.54 8.08 -19.53
N ASP A 95 15.55 8.90 -19.92
CA ASP A 95 14.83 9.82 -19.04
C ASP A 95 13.56 9.20 -18.42
N ALA A 96 13.26 7.91 -18.68
CA ALA A 96 12.12 7.18 -18.11
C ALA A 96 12.34 6.78 -16.64
N ALA A 97 12.77 7.74 -15.81
CA ALA A 97 13.00 7.53 -14.38
C ALA A 97 11.69 7.57 -13.59
N VAL A 98 11.49 6.58 -12.72
CA VAL A 98 10.40 6.56 -11.73
C VAL A 98 11.02 6.66 -10.35
N THR A 99 10.41 7.48 -9.50
CA THR A 99 10.73 7.62 -8.09
C THR A 99 9.62 7.01 -7.25
N VAL A 100 9.99 6.12 -6.33
CA VAL A 100 9.10 5.61 -5.29
C VAL A 100 9.50 6.19 -3.94
N ARG A 101 8.52 6.56 -3.11
CA ARG A 101 8.72 7.08 -1.76
C ARG A 101 7.75 6.45 -0.77
N ILE A 102 8.25 6.25 0.45
CA ILE A 102 7.44 5.94 1.63
C ILE A 102 7.54 7.12 2.58
N TYR A 103 6.40 7.68 2.96
CA TYR A 103 6.29 8.72 3.96
C TYR A 103 5.76 8.14 5.26
N LEU A 104 6.40 8.49 6.38
CA LEU A 104 5.90 8.26 7.74
C LEU A 104 5.92 9.60 8.48
N ASN A 105 4.76 10.05 8.96
CA ASN A 105 4.60 11.37 9.60
C ASN A 105 5.17 12.51 8.73
N ASP A 106 4.78 12.56 7.45
CA ASP A 106 5.22 13.53 6.43
C ASP A 106 6.73 13.52 6.13
N LYS A 107 7.49 12.56 6.67
CA LYS A 107 8.92 12.40 6.41
C LYS A 107 9.15 11.24 5.45
N VAL A 108 9.96 11.47 4.42
CA VAL A 108 10.45 10.40 3.55
C VAL A 108 11.36 9.49 4.37
N VAL A 109 10.92 8.25 4.60
CA VAL A 109 11.70 7.22 5.32
C VAL A 109 12.39 6.24 4.38
N CYS A 110 11.91 6.15 3.13
CA CYS A 110 12.52 5.39 2.06
C CYS A 110 12.29 6.12 0.73
N GLN A 111 13.32 6.19 -0.12
CA GLN A 111 13.22 6.66 -1.49
C GLN A 111 14.14 5.85 -2.40
N SER A 112 13.63 5.47 -3.57
CA SER A 112 14.41 4.86 -4.65
C SER A 112 14.03 5.49 -5.99
N VAL A 113 15.01 5.59 -6.89
CA VAL A 113 14.84 6.18 -8.23
C VAL A 113 15.62 5.33 -9.22
N THR A 114 14.95 4.83 -10.26
CA THR A 114 15.61 4.08 -11.35
C THR A 114 14.96 4.40 -12.70
N GLY A 115 15.72 4.20 -13.79
CA GLY A 115 15.25 4.32 -15.17
C GLY A 115 15.13 2.98 -15.90
N THR A 116 15.25 1.86 -15.19
CA THR A 116 15.42 0.52 -15.78
C THR A 116 14.13 -0.29 -15.88
N GLY A 117 12.96 0.31 -15.62
CA GLY A 117 11.65 -0.35 -15.73
C GLY A 117 11.11 -0.97 -14.45
N GLU A 118 11.89 -0.94 -13.37
CA GLU A 118 11.46 -1.37 -12.04
C GLU A 118 12.20 -0.62 -10.94
N THR A 119 11.49 -0.27 -9.87
CA THR A 119 12.04 0.26 -8.63
C THR A 119 11.19 -0.16 -7.44
N ASP A 120 11.83 -0.32 -6.28
CA ASP A 120 11.18 -0.66 -5.03
C ASP A 120 11.75 0.12 -3.85
N CYS A 121 10.97 0.19 -2.79
CA CYS A 121 11.36 0.72 -1.50
C CYS A 121 10.76 -0.15 -0.40
N ASN A 122 11.58 -0.58 0.55
CA ASN A 122 11.15 -1.27 1.75
C ASN A 122 11.65 -0.52 2.99
N TYR A 123 10.79 -0.37 3.98
CA TYR A 123 11.11 0.19 5.28
C TYR A 123 10.56 -0.73 6.37
N ALA A 124 11.44 -1.24 7.24
CA ALA A 124 11.06 -2.14 8.31
C ALA A 124 11.74 -1.75 9.62
N THR A 125 11.09 -2.07 10.74
CA THR A 125 11.68 -1.97 12.07
C THR A 125 11.62 -3.32 12.76
N PHE A 126 12.78 -3.81 13.19
CA PHE A 126 12.91 -4.89 14.17
C PHE A 126 13.37 -4.27 15.49
N SER A 127 12.65 -4.47 16.60
CA SER A 127 13.21 -4.30 17.94
C SER A 127 13.15 -5.62 18.72
N THR A 128 13.99 -6.59 18.37
CA THR A 128 14.24 -7.76 19.23
C THR A 128 15.66 -8.34 19.18
N TYR A 129 16.61 -7.84 18.35
CA TYR A 129 17.92 -8.51 18.19
C TYR A 129 19.12 -7.89 18.94
N LEU A 130 18.93 -6.87 19.78
CA LEU A 130 20.03 -6.35 20.63
C LEU A 130 19.84 -6.57 22.14
N ASP A 131 18.68 -7.04 22.60
CA ASP A 131 18.46 -7.31 24.03
C ASP A 131 18.82 -8.75 24.47
N SER A 132 19.24 -9.61 23.53
CA SER A 132 19.58 -11.02 23.80
C SER A 132 21.07 -11.29 23.90
N ALA A 133 21.95 -10.29 23.73
CA ALA A 133 23.37 -10.50 23.99
C ALA A 133 23.62 -10.41 25.50
N PRO A 134 23.99 -11.52 26.19
CA PRO A 134 24.38 -11.42 27.59
C PRO A 134 25.60 -10.48 27.71
N PRO A 135 25.73 -9.72 28.81
CA PRO A 135 26.92 -8.90 29.04
C PRO A 135 28.14 -9.80 28.93
N LYS A 136 29.13 -9.37 28.14
CA LYS A 136 30.42 -10.05 28.07
C LYS A 136 30.98 -10.10 29.50
N SER A 137 31.19 -11.33 29.97
CA SER A 137 31.85 -11.65 31.25
C SER A 137 33.25 -11.06 31.32
#